data_AF-A0A4Q5QNS6-F1
#
_entry.id   AF-A0A4Q5QNS6-F1
#
_cell.length_a   1.000
_cell.length_b   1.000
_cell.length_c   1.000
_cell.angle_alpha   90.00
_cell.angle_beta   90.00
_cell.angle_gamma   90.00
#
_symmetry.space_group_name_H-M   'P 1'
#
loop_
_entity.id
_entity.type
_entity.pdbx_description
1 polymer ?
#
loop_
_entity_poly.entity_id
_entity_poly.type
_entity_poly.pdbx_seq_one_letter_code
_entity_poly.pdbx_strand_id
1 'polypeptide(L)'
;DGGALRELEQQRAPAKPKSDMRPLAQRIVKDSVPIEGTPAAVYLRSRGITMDLPHALRFARLAPPKIEGNGVLKANGPGLLPTLVAIVTNAAGELVALQRTYLTEDGRKAKTTDPKGKVKYSLGNVIGGSVQLGPPAASILVCEGLEDGLTLAEGLGRSVWVAAGTAMMPAVIFPAVVRSVVIGADGNAPGEAAAQKAAEAYTASGLSVRIMRPTPPFVDFNAELMGVRP
;
A
#
# COMPACT_ATOMS: atom_id res chain seq x y z
N ASP A 1 -15.18 15.72 37.78
CA ASP A 1 -16.06 16.68 37.05
C ASP A 1 -16.41 16.12 35.67
N GLY A 2 -17.50 15.34 35.60
CA GLY A 2 -17.93 14.61 34.39
C GLY A 2 -18.77 15.42 33.40
N GLY A 3 -18.88 16.74 33.58
CA GLY A 3 -19.63 17.64 32.70
C GLY A 3 -18.85 18.04 31.45
N ALA A 4 -17.56 18.38 31.60
CA ALA A 4 -16.71 18.86 30.51
C ALA A 4 -16.42 17.79 29.44
N LEU A 5 -16.39 16.52 29.82
CA LEU A 5 -16.19 15.40 28.87
C LEU A 5 -17.43 15.15 28.00
N ARG A 6 -18.64 15.41 28.50
CA ARG A 6 -19.89 15.25 27.74
C ARG A 6 -20.13 16.38 26.74
N GLU A 7 -19.69 17.60 27.04
CA GLU A 7 -19.78 18.74 26.11
C GLU A 7 -18.80 18.63 24.93
N LEU A 8 -17.62 18.03 25.14
CA LEU A 8 -16.65 17.78 24.06
C LEU A 8 -17.08 16.66 23.09
N GLU A 9 -17.81 15.65 23.57
CA GLU A 9 -18.38 14.59 22.73
C GLU A 9 -19.55 15.08 21.87
N GLN A 10 -20.34 16.04 22.36
CA GLN A 10 -21.49 16.61 21.64
C GLN A 10 -21.11 17.62 20.55
N GLN A 11 -19.86 18.11 20.50
CA GLN A 11 -19.38 19.06 19.49
C GLN A 11 -18.71 18.43 18.27
N ARG A 12 -18.55 17.10 18.21
CA ARG A 12 -18.13 16.43 16.97
C ARG A 12 -19.32 16.32 16.04
N ALA A 13 -19.54 17.36 15.25
CA ALA A 13 -20.40 17.29 14.07
C ALA A 13 -20.07 16.01 13.28
N PRO A 14 -21.07 15.23 12.83
CA PRO A 14 -20.81 14.03 12.05
C PRO A 14 -19.98 14.41 10.83
N ALA A 15 -18.81 13.80 10.69
CA ALA A 15 -17.96 14.02 9.54
C ALA A 15 -18.80 13.75 8.28
N LYS A 16 -18.82 14.70 7.33
CA LYS A 16 -19.49 14.50 6.04
C LYS A 16 -19.04 13.17 5.45
N PRO A 17 -19.94 12.33 4.93
CA PRO A 17 -19.55 11.09 4.27
C PRO A 17 -18.51 11.42 3.21
N LYS A 18 -17.34 10.77 3.27
CA LYS A 18 -16.35 10.93 2.21
C LYS A 18 -17.02 10.51 0.90
N SER A 19 -16.93 11.36 -0.12
CA SER A 19 -17.47 11.07 -1.45
C SER A 19 -16.93 9.73 -1.95
N ASP A 20 -17.79 8.94 -2.57
CA ASP A 20 -17.37 7.69 -3.21
C ASP A 20 -16.38 7.98 -4.35
N MET A 21 -15.13 7.56 -4.17
CA MET A 21 -14.05 7.78 -5.14
C MET A 21 -13.92 6.63 -6.15
N ARG A 22 -14.74 5.58 -6.06
CA ARG A 22 -14.68 4.42 -6.97
C ARG A 22 -14.84 4.82 -8.44
N PRO A 23 -15.75 5.72 -8.84
CA PRO A 23 -15.84 6.15 -10.24
C PRO A 23 -14.55 6.80 -10.76
N LEU A 24 -13.87 7.60 -9.94
CA LEU A 24 -12.59 8.19 -10.32
C LEU A 24 -11.47 7.14 -10.38
N ALA A 25 -11.44 6.20 -9.43
CA ALA A 25 -10.49 5.09 -9.45
C ALA A 25 -10.67 4.23 -10.73
N GLN A 26 -11.92 3.88 -11.07
CA GLN A 26 -12.25 3.15 -12.29
C GLN A 26 -11.80 3.89 -13.55
N ARG A 27 -12.02 5.20 -13.61
CA ARG A 27 -11.54 6.03 -14.72
C ARG A 27 -10.03 6.02 -14.83
N ILE A 28 -9.30 6.19 -13.72
CA ILE A 28 -7.83 6.15 -13.72
C ILE A 28 -7.34 4.77 -14.19
N VAL A 29 -7.95 3.68 -13.74
CA VAL A 29 -7.57 2.33 -14.20
C VAL A 29 -7.83 2.18 -15.69
N LYS A 30 -9.00 2.62 -16.19
CA LYS A 30 -9.36 2.58 -17.61
C LYS A 30 -8.37 3.38 -18.48
N ASP A 31 -7.96 4.55 -18.02
CA ASP A 31 -7.08 5.46 -18.75
C ASP A 31 -5.58 5.15 -18.54
N SER A 32 -5.26 4.20 -17.65
CA SER A 32 -3.89 3.76 -17.38
C SER A 32 -3.41 2.70 -18.37
N VAL A 33 -2.09 2.61 -18.53
CA VAL A 33 -1.43 1.63 -19.41
C VAL A 33 -0.72 0.54 -18.59
N PRO A 34 -0.37 -0.61 -19.22
CA PRO A 34 0.55 -1.57 -18.62
C PRO A 34 1.83 -0.89 -18.12
N ILE A 35 2.46 -1.46 -17.09
CA ILE A 35 3.58 -0.80 -16.39
C ILE A 35 4.91 -0.94 -17.14
N GLU A 36 5.03 -1.92 -18.05
CA GLU A 36 6.25 -2.23 -18.79
C GLU A 36 6.72 -1.05 -19.65
N GLY A 37 8.03 -0.78 -19.64
CA GLY A 37 8.62 0.32 -20.41
C GLY A 37 8.30 1.73 -19.88
N THR A 38 7.69 1.85 -18.69
CA THR A 38 7.33 3.15 -18.10
C THR A 38 8.28 3.58 -16.98
N PRO A 39 8.28 4.87 -16.58
CA PRO A 39 9.04 5.32 -15.40
C PRO A 39 8.69 4.56 -14.11
N ALA A 40 7.47 4.02 -13.98
CA ALA A 40 7.09 3.21 -12.85
C ALA A 40 7.79 1.84 -12.84
N ALA A 41 7.97 1.21 -14.00
CA ALA A 41 8.81 0.02 -14.10
C ALA A 41 10.27 0.34 -13.77
N VAL A 42 10.83 1.45 -14.30
CA VAL A 42 12.20 1.89 -13.98
C VAL A 42 12.38 2.07 -12.47
N TYR A 43 11.41 2.69 -11.79
CA TYR A 43 11.42 2.81 -10.33
C TYR A 43 11.51 1.43 -9.66
N LEU A 44 10.64 0.49 -9.99
CA LEU A 44 10.63 -0.84 -9.36
C LEU A 44 11.91 -1.64 -9.69
N ARG A 45 12.45 -1.52 -10.90
CA ARG A 45 13.76 -2.13 -11.26
C ARG A 45 14.90 -1.54 -10.44
N SER A 46 14.90 -0.22 -10.18
CA SER A 46 15.89 0.41 -9.30
C SER A 46 15.78 -0.04 -7.83
N ARG A 47 14.68 -0.71 -7.46
CA ARG A 47 14.45 -1.33 -6.15
C ARG A 47 14.77 -2.82 -6.14
N GLY A 48 15.52 -3.31 -7.12
CA GLY A 48 15.99 -4.70 -7.18
C GLY A 48 14.93 -5.70 -7.65
N ILE A 49 13.71 -5.25 -7.97
CA ILE A 49 12.64 -6.14 -8.42
C ILE A 49 12.91 -6.55 -9.86
N THR A 50 13.10 -7.83 -10.14
CA THR A 50 13.41 -8.38 -11.48
C THR A 50 12.30 -9.24 -12.07
N MET A 51 11.38 -9.74 -11.25
CA MET A 51 10.21 -10.52 -11.69
C MET A 51 9.32 -9.75 -12.67
N ASP A 52 8.50 -10.47 -13.42
CA ASP A 52 7.41 -9.89 -14.18
C ASP A 52 6.46 -9.11 -13.25
N LEU A 53 6.10 -7.89 -13.65
CA LEU A 53 5.31 -7.01 -12.80
C LEU A 53 3.83 -7.40 -12.90
N PRO A 54 3.13 -7.62 -11.78
CA PRO A 54 1.73 -8.05 -11.81
C PRO A 54 0.82 -6.99 -12.45
N HIS A 55 -0.26 -7.44 -13.13
CA HIS A 55 -1.27 -6.55 -13.75
C HIS A 55 -2.00 -5.62 -12.76
N ALA A 56 -1.91 -5.91 -11.46
CA ALA A 56 -2.35 -5.01 -10.39
C ALA A 56 -1.57 -3.69 -10.38
N LEU A 57 -0.42 -3.63 -11.04
CA LEU A 57 0.42 -2.45 -11.19
C LEU A 57 0.25 -1.85 -12.59
N ARG A 58 -0.04 -0.56 -12.63
CA ARG A 58 -0.29 0.19 -13.86
C ARG A 58 0.47 1.50 -13.84
N PHE A 59 0.53 2.14 -15.00
CA PHE A 59 1.13 3.46 -15.15
C PHE A 59 0.10 4.48 -15.63
N ALA A 60 0.12 5.66 -15.00
CA ALA A 60 -0.66 6.80 -15.45
C ALA A 60 0.13 8.09 -15.25
N ARG A 61 -0.31 9.16 -15.94
CA ARG A 61 0.16 10.52 -15.70
C ARG A 61 -0.94 11.27 -14.95
N LEU A 62 -0.72 11.53 -13.67
CA LEU A 62 -1.74 12.11 -12.79
C LEU A 62 -1.28 13.46 -12.24
N ALA A 63 -2.21 14.40 -12.12
CA ALA A 63 -1.94 15.61 -11.35
C ALA A 63 -1.69 15.23 -9.88
N PRO A 64 -0.74 15.89 -9.19
CA PRO A 64 -0.57 15.73 -7.76
C PRO A 64 -1.89 15.90 -7.01
N PRO A 65 -2.07 15.22 -5.86
CA PRO A 65 -3.29 15.38 -5.07
C PRO A 65 -3.51 16.85 -4.72
N LYS A 66 -4.76 17.29 -4.56
CA LYS A 66 -5.06 18.62 -4.01
C LYS A 66 -5.47 18.46 -2.55
N ILE A 67 -4.51 18.05 -1.71
CA ILE A 67 -4.72 17.81 -0.28
C ILE A 67 -3.93 18.87 0.46
N GLU A 68 -4.58 19.59 1.39
CA GLU A 68 -3.90 20.57 2.22
C GLU A 68 -2.74 19.93 3.01
N GLY A 69 -1.58 20.60 3.03
CA GLY A 69 -0.37 20.06 3.63
C GLY A 69 0.35 18.98 2.81
N ASN A 70 -0.09 18.68 1.58
CA ASN A 70 0.67 17.77 0.73
C ASN A 70 1.92 18.44 0.13
N GLY A 71 3.04 17.71 0.15
CA GLY A 71 4.30 18.25 -0.34
C GLY A 71 4.51 18.14 -1.85
N VAL A 72 3.83 17.21 -2.52
CA VAL A 72 4.08 16.93 -3.95
C VAL A 72 3.55 18.03 -4.86
N LEU A 73 2.32 18.52 -4.63
CA LEU A 73 1.76 19.61 -5.44
C LEU A 73 2.60 20.89 -5.30
N LYS A 74 2.98 21.24 -4.06
CA LYS A 74 3.82 22.40 -3.77
C LYS A 74 5.20 22.31 -4.43
N ALA A 75 5.81 21.11 -4.46
CA ALA A 75 7.16 20.92 -4.96
C ALA A 75 7.26 20.77 -6.50
N ASN A 76 6.18 20.38 -7.19
CA ASN A 76 6.23 20.05 -8.62
C ASN A 76 5.21 20.84 -9.48
N GLY A 77 4.28 21.57 -8.86
CA GLY A 77 3.21 22.28 -9.57
C GLY A 77 2.04 21.37 -9.99
N PRO A 78 1.03 21.92 -10.69
CA PRO A 78 -0.23 21.22 -11.00
C PRO A 78 -0.14 20.29 -12.22
N GLY A 79 1.00 20.24 -12.91
CA GLY A 79 1.22 19.41 -14.09
C GLY A 79 1.10 17.92 -13.79
N LEU A 80 0.85 17.12 -14.82
CA LEU A 80 0.77 15.67 -14.68
C LEU A 80 2.17 15.09 -14.42
N LEU A 81 2.29 14.21 -13.42
CA LEU A 81 3.51 13.49 -13.11
C LEU A 81 3.38 12.00 -13.48
N PRO A 82 4.47 11.35 -13.93
CA PRO A 82 4.58 9.89 -13.93
C PRO A 82 4.11 9.31 -12.60
N THR A 83 3.23 8.32 -12.63
CA THR A 83 2.64 7.74 -11.43
C THR A 83 2.56 6.23 -11.55
N LEU A 84 3.16 5.54 -10.58
CA LEU A 84 2.90 4.13 -10.31
C LEU A 84 1.53 4.00 -9.65
N VAL A 85 0.61 3.29 -10.30
CA VAL A 85 -0.75 3.04 -9.82
C VAL A 85 -0.85 1.58 -9.40
N ALA A 86 -0.99 1.32 -8.11
CA ALA A 86 -1.29 0.00 -7.57
C ALA A 86 -2.80 -0.11 -7.30
N ILE A 87 -3.43 -1.10 -7.92
CA ILE A 87 -4.86 -1.40 -7.80
C ILE A 87 -5.12 -2.08 -6.46
N VAL A 88 -6.08 -1.56 -5.69
CA VAL A 88 -6.53 -2.16 -4.44
C VAL A 88 -7.90 -2.79 -4.67
N THR A 89 -8.00 -4.09 -4.43
CA THR A 89 -9.24 -4.86 -4.56
C THR A 89 -9.70 -5.42 -3.21
N ASN A 90 -11.01 -5.64 -3.07
CA ASN A 90 -11.57 -6.38 -1.95
C ASN A 90 -11.41 -7.91 -2.14
N ALA A 91 -11.90 -8.69 -1.17
CA ALA A 91 -11.86 -10.16 -1.22
C ALA A 91 -12.66 -10.78 -2.38
N ALA A 92 -13.62 -10.04 -2.96
CA ALA A 92 -14.39 -10.45 -4.13
C ALA A 92 -13.69 -10.08 -5.46
N GLY A 93 -12.53 -9.42 -5.41
CA GLY A 93 -11.79 -8.99 -6.60
C GLY A 93 -12.27 -7.64 -7.18
N GLU A 94 -13.15 -6.93 -6.49
CA GLU A 94 -13.68 -5.65 -6.97
C GLU A 94 -12.72 -4.50 -6.64
N LEU A 95 -12.53 -3.57 -7.58
CA LEU A 95 -11.76 -2.35 -7.36
C LEU A 95 -12.42 -1.48 -6.28
N VAL A 96 -11.68 -1.21 -5.19
CA VAL A 96 -12.15 -0.35 -4.08
C VAL A 96 -11.34 0.95 -3.94
N ALA A 97 -10.06 0.91 -4.32
CA ALA A 97 -9.16 2.05 -4.21
C ALA A 97 -7.93 1.91 -5.11
N LEU A 98 -7.11 2.96 -5.14
CA LEU A 98 -5.77 2.95 -5.74
C LEU A 98 -4.75 3.44 -4.73
N GLN A 99 -3.53 2.89 -4.77
CA GLN A 99 -2.36 3.51 -4.17
C GLN A 99 -1.51 4.13 -5.29
N ARG A 100 -1.19 5.42 -5.18
CA ARG A 100 -0.51 6.18 -6.23
C ARG A 100 0.82 6.69 -5.71
N THR A 101 1.93 6.27 -6.32
CA THR A 101 3.27 6.78 -6.02
C THR A 101 3.70 7.70 -7.16
N TYR A 102 3.92 8.98 -6.84
CA TYR A 102 4.31 9.99 -7.84
C TYR A 102 5.82 9.96 -8.06
N LEU A 103 6.20 9.97 -9.32
CA LEU A 103 7.56 9.77 -9.80
C LEU A 103 7.98 10.89 -10.76
N THR A 104 9.26 10.93 -11.06
CA THR A 104 9.88 11.69 -12.15
C THR A 104 9.99 10.83 -13.42
N GLU A 105 10.35 11.44 -14.55
CA GLU A 105 10.47 10.72 -15.84
C GLU A 105 11.56 9.64 -15.84
N ASP A 106 12.61 9.83 -15.04
CA ASP A 106 13.72 8.89 -14.83
C ASP A 106 13.42 7.83 -13.76
N GLY A 107 12.16 7.71 -13.30
CA GLY A 107 11.75 6.67 -12.36
C GLY A 107 12.23 6.89 -10.92
N ARG A 108 12.51 8.14 -10.52
CA ARG A 108 12.78 8.48 -9.11
C ARG A 108 11.51 8.95 -8.42
N LYS A 109 11.50 8.97 -7.08
CA LYS A 109 10.40 9.58 -6.32
C LYS A 109 10.30 11.07 -6.66
N ALA A 110 9.09 11.57 -6.88
CA ALA A 110 8.87 12.99 -7.11
C ALA A 110 9.36 13.84 -5.93
N LYS A 111 9.63 15.13 -6.15
CA LYS A 111 9.97 16.05 -5.05
C LYS A 111 8.77 16.22 -4.12
N THR A 112 9.01 16.47 -2.84
CA THR A 112 7.95 16.75 -1.86
C THR A 112 8.48 17.67 -0.78
N THR A 113 7.66 18.62 -0.34
CA THR A 113 7.97 19.43 0.85
C THR A 113 7.51 18.77 2.16
N ASP A 114 6.98 17.55 2.10
CA ASP A 114 6.66 16.76 3.30
C ASP A 114 7.98 16.31 3.96
N PRO A 115 8.23 16.61 5.24
CA PRO A 115 9.47 16.27 5.91
C PRO A 115 9.73 14.75 6.01
N LYS A 116 8.68 13.93 5.88
CA LYS A 116 8.77 12.46 5.84
C LYS A 116 9.04 11.92 4.43
N GLY A 117 9.23 12.78 3.42
CA GLY A 117 9.49 12.36 2.05
C GLY A 117 8.28 11.69 1.38
N LYS A 118 7.05 11.97 1.84
CA LYS A 118 5.84 11.31 1.35
C LYS A 118 5.51 11.71 -0.09
N VAL A 119 5.43 10.72 -0.95
CA VAL A 119 4.99 10.83 -2.36
C VAL A 119 3.92 9.80 -2.75
N LYS A 120 3.43 9.02 -1.77
CA LYS A 120 2.47 7.93 -1.96
C LYS A 120 1.13 8.28 -1.33
N TYR A 121 0.05 8.18 -2.11
CA TYR A 121 -1.30 8.59 -1.70
C TYR A 121 -2.37 7.63 -2.21
N SER A 122 -3.25 7.21 -1.29
CA SER A 122 -4.42 6.42 -1.65
C SER A 122 -5.52 7.28 -2.30
N LEU A 123 -6.39 6.65 -3.08
CA LEU A 123 -7.60 7.21 -3.64
C LEU A 123 -8.75 6.23 -3.40
N GLY A 124 -9.77 6.64 -2.63
CA GLY A 124 -10.84 5.74 -2.19
C GLY A 124 -10.56 5.09 -0.84
N ASN A 125 -11.36 4.08 -0.50
CA ASN A 125 -11.28 3.37 0.77
C ASN A 125 -10.41 2.12 0.61
N VAL A 126 -9.25 2.11 1.26
CA VAL A 126 -8.32 0.96 1.25
C VAL A 126 -8.61 -0.04 2.37
N ILE A 127 -9.45 0.32 3.36
CA ILE A 127 -9.81 -0.57 4.48
C ILE A 127 -10.51 -1.81 3.91
N GLY A 128 -10.08 -3.00 4.34
CA GLY A 128 -10.62 -4.26 3.83
C GLY A 128 -9.97 -4.75 2.53
N GLY A 129 -9.32 -3.86 1.78
CA GLY A 129 -8.71 -4.17 0.50
C GLY A 129 -7.21 -4.42 0.56
N SER A 130 -6.66 -4.93 -0.53
CA SER A 130 -5.22 -5.11 -0.71
C SER A 130 -4.82 -4.97 -2.18
N VAL A 131 -3.54 -4.66 -2.43
CA VAL A 131 -2.93 -4.87 -3.74
C VAL A 131 -2.55 -6.35 -3.82
N GLN A 132 -3.26 -7.12 -4.65
CA GLN A 132 -3.06 -8.56 -4.78
C GLN A 132 -2.01 -8.82 -5.87
N LEU A 133 -0.77 -9.14 -5.47
CA LEU A 133 0.35 -9.38 -6.39
C LEU A 133 0.33 -10.80 -6.98
N GLY A 134 -0.46 -11.69 -6.39
CA GLY A 134 -0.71 -13.04 -6.87
C GLY A 134 -2.17 -13.46 -6.60
N PRO A 135 -2.59 -14.60 -7.16
CA PRO A 135 -3.98 -15.07 -7.04
C PRO A 135 -4.32 -15.44 -5.59
N PRO A 136 -5.61 -15.47 -5.20
CA PRO A 136 -6.04 -16.08 -3.96
C PRO A 136 -5.52 -17.52 -3.83
N ALA A 137 -5.01 -17.88 -2.64
CA ALA A 137 -4.44 -19.18 -2.36
C ALA A 137 -4.75 -19.62 -0.92
N ALA A 138 -4.63 -20.91 -0.61
CA ALA A 138 -4.83 -21.41 0.75
C ALA A 138 -3.84 -20.83 1.77
N SER A 139 -2.67 -20.38 1.30
CA SER A 139 -1.65 -19.72 2.09
C SER A 139 -1.16 -18.45 1.38
N ILE A 140 -1.30 -17.30 2.04
CA ILE A 140 -0.95 -15.98 1.49
C ILE A 140 0.10 -15.30 2.38
N LEU A 141 0.97 -14.50 1.78
CA LEU A 141 1.77 -13.53 2.53
C LEU A 141 1.10 -12.16 2.53
N VAL A 142 1.21 -11.43 3.64
CA VAL A 142 0.77 -10.04 3.74
C VAL A 142 1.89 -9.15 4.24
N CYS A 143 2.04 -7.97 3.65
CA CYS A 143 2.99 -6.95 4.09
C CYS A 143 2.39 -5.54 3.95
N GLU A 144 3.08 -4.53 4.48
CA GLU A 144 2.67 -3.14 4.37
C GLU A 144 2.98 -2.53 2.99
N GLY A 145 4.24 -2.69 2.56
CA GLY A 145 4.83 -1.98 1.43
C GLY A 145 4.67 -2.73 0.10
N LEU A 146 4.55 -1.97 -0.99
CA LEU A 146 4.49 -2.56 -2.33
C LEU A 146 5.85 -3.14 -2.71
N GLU A 147 6.92 -2.41 -2.41
CA GLU A 147 8.30 -2.82 -2.65
C GLU A 147 8.66 -4.10 -1.88
N ASP A 148 8.27 -4.21 -0.61
CA ASP A 148 8.43 -5.43 0.19
C ASP A 148 7.57 -6.56 -0.36
N GLY A 149 6.34 -6.27 -0.78
CA GLY A 149 5.44 -7.27 -1.33
C GLY A 149 5.99 -7.90 -2.61
N LEU A 150 6.55 -7.09 -3.49
CA LEU A 150 7.24 -7.56 -4.70
C LEU A 150 8.51 -8.33 -4.37
N THR A 151 9.29 -7.86 -3.38
CA THR A 151 10.50 -8.55 -2.90
C THR A 151 10.16 -9.95 -2.39
N LEU A 152 9.13 -10.07 -1.57
CA LEU A 152 8.65 -11.36 -1.04
C LEU A 152 8.05 -12.26 -2.13
N ALA A 153 7.33 -11.68 -3.10
CA ALA A 153 6.73 -12.43 -4.19
C ALA A 153 7.81 -13.08 -5.08
N GLU A 154 8.82 -12.30 -5.45
CA GLU A 154 9.98 -12.76 -6.22
C GLU A 154 10.79 -13.79 -5.45
N GLY A 155 11.18 -13.49 -4.20
CA GLY A 155 12.09 -14.33 -3.43
C GLY A 155 11.48 -15.65 -2.97
N LEU A 156 10.15 -15.69 -2.77
CA LEU A 156 9.47 -16.88 -2.24
C LEU A 156 8.57 -17.59 -3.25
N GLY A 157 8.27 -16.97 -4.40
CA GLY A 157 7.37 -17.54 -5.41
C GLY A 157 5.94 -17.79 -4.89
N ARG A 158 5.48 -16.96 -3.94
CA ARG A 158 4.18 -17.12 -3.26
C ARG A 158 3.24 -15.95 -3.57
N SER A 159 1.94 -16.17 -3.37
CA SER A 159 0.96 -15.09 -3.47
C SER A 159 1.12 -14.10 -2.32
N VAL A 160 1.31 -12.81 -2.65
CA VAL A 160 1.54 -11.73 -1.70
C VAL A 160 0.48 -10.64 -1.86
N TRP A 161 -0.12 -10.22 -0.76
CA TRP A 161 -1.15 -9.18 -0.70
C TRP A 161 -0.66 -8.00 0.14
N VAL A 162 -0.74 -6.79 -0.40
CA VAL A 162 -0.19 -5.57 0.24
C VAL A 162 -1.31 -4.73 0.83
N ALA A 163 -1.23 -4.43 2.13
CA ALA A 163 -2.31 -3.76 2.87
C ALA A 163 -2.45 -2.25 2.61
N ALA A 164 -1.61 -1.65 1.75
CA ALA A 164 -1.56 -0.21 1.49
C ALA A 164 -1.27 0.65 2.75
N GLY A 165 -0.55 0.11 3.74
CA GLY A 165 -0.12 0.79 4.97
C GLY A 165 -0.24 -0.07 6.23
N THR A 166 0.63 0.15 7.21
CA THR A 166 0.67 -0.51 8.55
C THR A 166 -0.70 -0.51 9.22
N ALA A 167 -1.35 0.67 9.25
CA ALA A 167 -2.64 0.84 9.91
C ALA A 167 -3.78 0.03 9.26
N MET A 168 -3.64 -0.31 7.98
CA MET A 168 -4.65 -1.04 7.21
C MET A 168 -4.43 -2.55 7.24
N MET A 169 -3.24 -3.00 7.61
CA MET A 169 -2.87 -4.42 7.62
C MET A 169 -3.82 -5.28 8.45
N PRO A 170 -4.17 -4.96 9.71
CA PRO A 170 -5.11 -5.79 10.47
C PRO A 170 -6.53 -5.86 9.87
N ALA A 171 -6.87 -4.97 8.95
CA ALA A 171 -8.20 -4.88 8.35
C ALA A 171 -8.31 -5.60 7.00
N VAL A 172 -7.24 -6.21 6.46
CA VAL A 172 -7.32 -6.93 5.18
C VAL A 172 -8.33 -8.09 5.30
N ILE A 173 -9.27 -8.15 4.36
CA ILE A 173 -10.25 -9.23 4.29
C ILE A 173 -9.80 -10.26 3.25
N PHE A 174 -9.83 -11.53 3.65
CA PHE A 174 -9.44 -12.64 2.79
C PHE A 174 -10.66 -13.42 2.27
N PRO A 175 -10.59 -13.95 1.04
CA PRO A 175 -11.60 -14.87 0.53
C PRO A 175 -11.52 -16.21 1.27
N ALA A 176 -12.63 -16.95 1.28
CA ALA A 176 -12.78 -18.19 2.07
C ALA A 176 -11.78 -19.31 1.75
N VAL A 177 -11.09 -19.23 0.60
CA VAL A 177 -10.02 -20.17 0.23
C VAL A 177 -8.81 -20.04 1.15
N VAL A 178 -8.56 -18.86 1.73
CA VAL A 178 -7.39 -18.58 2.57
C VAL A 178 -7.56 -19.27 3.92
N ARG A 179 -6.56 -20.07 4.31
CA ARG A 179 -6.52 -20.81 5.58
C ARG A 179 -5.36 -20.39 6.46
N SER A 180 -4.31 -19.85 5.87
CA SER A 180 -3.12 -19.39 6.58
C SER A 180 -2.55 -18.10 6.00
N VAL A 181 -1.97 -17.28 6.87
CA VAL A 181 -1.34 -16.01 6.52
C VAL A 181 0.04 -15.95 7.13
N VAL A 182 1.04 -15.59 6.33
CA VAL A 182 2.37 -15.20 6.83
C VAL A 182 2.48 -13.69 6.71
N ILE A 183 2.66 -13.00 7.83
CA ILE A 183 2.82 -11.55 7.87
C ILE A 183 4.31 -11.23 7.74
N GLY A 184 4.68 -10.50 6.69
CA GLY A 184 5.99 -9.85 6.59
C GLY A 184 5.95 -8.54 7.35
N ALA A 185 6.64 -8.49 8.50
CA ALA A 185 6.79 -7.30 9.31
C ALA A 185 8.04 -6.52 8.90
N ASP A 186 7.97 -5.19 8.90
CA ASP A 186 9.15 -4.34 8.84
C ASP A 186 10.01 -4.56 10.09
N GLY A 187 11.33 -4.49 9.97
CA GLY A 187 12.32 -4.70 11.04
C GLY A 187 12.39 -3.58 12.08
N ASN A 188 11.31 -2.83 12.29
CA ASN A 188 11.24 -1.68 13.20
C ASN A 188 10.03 -1.79 14.16
N ALA A 189 10.09 -1.09 15.30
CA ALA A 189 9.07 -1.21 16.34
C ALA A 189 7.62 -0.89 15.88
N PRO A 190 7.38 0.15 15.05
CA PRO A 190 6.06 0.36 14.45
C PRO A 190 5.57 -0.81 13.57
N GLY A 191 6.45 -1.36 12.73
CA GLY A 191 6.16 -2.52 11.89
C GLY A 191 5.81 -3.76 12.70
N GLU A 192 6.58 -4.03 13.75
CA GLU A 192 6.32 -5.11 14.70
C GLU A 192 4.95 -4.98 15.38
N ALA A 193 4.62 -3.79 15.87
CA ALA A 193 3.33 -3.54 16.52
C ALA A 193 2.16 -3.72 15.53
N ALA A 194 2.34 -3.33 14.26
CA ALA A 194 1.31 -3.54 13.23
C ALA A 194 1.17 -5.02 12.87
N ALA A 195 2.27 -5.76 12.75
CA ALA A 195 2.26 -7.20 12.47
C ALA A 195 1.58 -8.00 13.58
N GLN A 196 1.85 -7.65 14.85
CA GLN A 196 1.21 -8.30 15.99
C GLN A 196 -0.30 -8.05 16.02
N LYS A 197 -0.75 -6.81 15.80
CA LYS A 197 -2.18 -6.48 15.69
C LYS A 197 -2.87 -7.21 14.54
N ALA A 198 -2.19 -7.35 13.39
CA ALA A 198 -2.72 -8.11 12.26
C ALA A 198 -2.80 -9.60 12.60
N ALA A 199 -1.81 -10.14 13.31
CA ALA A 199 -1.82 -11.54 13.72
C ALA A 199 -2.98 -11.86 14.67
N GLU A 200 -3.26 -10.98 15.64
CA GLU A 200 -4.42 -11.09 16.53
C GLU A 200 -5.73 -11.06 15.74
N ALA A 201 -5.91 -10.10 14.84
CA ALA A 201 -7.12 -9.98 14.03
C ALA A 201 -7.37 -11.20 13.12
N TYR A 202 -6.32 -11.69 12.46
CA TYR A 202 -6.41 -12.83 11.55
C TYR A 202 -6.64 -14.14 12.31
N THR A 203 -6.01 -14.31 13.48
CA THR A 203 -6.23 -15.48 14.35
C THR A 203 -7.65 -15.49 14.88
N ALA A 204 -8.17 -14.34 15.31
CA ALA A 204 -9.57 -14.19 15.74
C ALA A 204 -10.57 -14.50 14.61
N SER A 205 -10.14 -14.36 13.35
CA SER A 205 -10.92 -14.73 12.16
C SER A 205 -10.75 -16.20 11.74
N GLY A 206 -10.06 -17.02 12.56
CA GLY A 206 -9.88 -18.46 12.33
C GLY A 206 -8.73 -18.84 11.40
N LEU A 207 -7.82 -17.91 11.07
CA LEU A 207 -6.67 -18.19 10.21
C LEU A 207 -5.46 -18.67 11.03
N SER A 208 -4.67 -19.57 10.46
CA SER A 208 -3.34 -19.90 10.99
C SER A 208 -2.35 -18.80 10.61
N VAL A 209 -1.69 -18.18 11.60
CA VAL A 209 -0.83 -17.02 11.37
C VAL A 209 0.62 -17.29 11.76
N ARG A 210 1.57 -16.78 10.95
CA ARG A 210 2.98 -16.64 11.31
C ARG A 210 3.46 -15.24 10.99
N ILE A 211 4.49 -14.77 11.68
CA ILE A 211 5.17 -13.51 11.37
C ILE A 211 6.61 -13.81 10.95
N MET A 212 7.04 -13.23 9.84
CA MET A 212 8.42 -13.24 9.37
C MET A 212 8.97 -11.82 9.33
N ARG A 213 10.29 -11.69 9.42
CA ARG A 213 11.02 -10.42 9.50
C ARG A 213 12.22 -10.46 8.56
N PRO A 214 12.70 -9.30 8.07
CA PRO A 214 13.98 -9.25 7.40
C PRO A 214 15.11 -9.60 8.38
N THR A 215 16.25 -10.05 7.86
CA THR A 215 17.43 -10.32 8.70
C THR A 215 17.93 -9.01 9.32
N PRO A 216 18.23 -8.94 10.63
CA PRO A 216 18.89 -7.77 11.19
C PRO A 216 20.22 -7.46 10.48
N PRO A 217 20.56 -6.19 10.20
CA PRO A 217 19.94 -4.96 10.69
C PRO A 217 18.97 -4.30 9.68
N PHE A 218 18.44 -5.04 8.70
CA PHE A 218 17.62 -4.45 7.65
C PHE A 218 16.26 -3.99 8.19
N VAL A 219 15.83 -2.81 7.74
CA VAL A 219 14.60 -2.15 8.24
C VAL A 219 13.33 -2.68 7.59
N ASP A 220 13.44 -3.26 6.39
CA ASP A 220 12.35 -3.88 5.63
C ASP A 220 12.93 -4.95 4.67
N PHE A 221 12.08 -5.71 3.98
CA PHE A 221 12.53 -6.78 3.08
C PHE A 221 13.21 -6.24 1.83
N ASN A 222 12.75 -5.09 1.32
CA ASN A 222 13.37 -4.49 0.15
C ASN A 222 14.77 -3.93 0.46
N ALA A 223 15.00 -3.42 1.66
CA ALA A 223 16.31 -2.99 2.15
C ALA A 223 17.27 -4.19 2.27
N GLU A 224 16.77 -5.33 2.75
CA GLU A 224 17.51 -6.61 2.76
C GLU A 224 17.90 -7.04 1.35
N LEU A 225 16.96 -7.06 0.40
CA LEU A 225 17.23 -7.35 -1.01
C LEU A 225 18.29 -6.40 -1.60
N MET A 226 18.18 -5.11 -1.31
CA MET A 226 19.07 -4.07 -1.84
C MET A 226 20.42 -3.99 -1.12
N GLY A 227 20.61 -4.73 -0.02
CA GLY A 227 21.80 -4.63 0.84
C GLY A 227 21.95 -3.26 1.52
N VAL A 228 20.86 -2.48 1.66
CA VAL A 228 20.87 -1.14 2.23
C VAL A 228 20.61 -1.23 3.73
N ARG A 229 21.62 -0.88 4.53
CA ARG A 229 21.51 -0.79 5.99
C ARG A 229 21.04 0.61 6.40
N PRO A 230 20.34 0.75 7.54
CA PRO A 230 19.89 2.05 8.05
C PRO A 230 21.03 3.04 8.31
#